data_AF-A0A0S2HVQ8-F1
#
_entry.id   AF-A0A0S2HVQ8-F1
#
_cell.length_a   1.000
_cell.length_b   1.000
_cell.length_c   1.000
_cell.angle_alpha   90.00
_cell.angle_beta   90.00
_cell.angle_gamma   90.00
#
_symmetry.space_group_name_H-M   'P 1'
#
loop_
_entity.id
_entity.type
_entity.pdbx_description
1 polymer ?
#
loop_
_entity_poly.entity_id
_entity_poly.type
_entity_poly.pdbx_seq_one_letter_code
_entity_poly.pdbx_strand_id
1 'polypeptide(L)'
;MARRINSYLIDPKGNLYKCWEHIGNKDLVIKNLVNEKLGSNVIHTRYLTGADPFENEYCKTCNLLPICSGGCPNHIVKNHFENTNYDECSYYKALLSDKSTELIN
;
A
#
# COMPACT_ATOMS: atom_id res chain seq x y z
N MET A 1 1.76 -4.85 4.33
CA MET A 1 3.18 -5.05 3.98
C MET A 1 3.84 -3.74 3.55
N ALA A 2 3.40 -3.14 2.44
CA ALA A 2 4.06 -1.99 1.82
C ALA A 2 4.27 -0.75 2.73
N ARG A 3 3.41 -0.51 3.71
CA ARG A 3 3.52 0.62 4.66
C ARG A 3 4.46 0.39 5.85
N ARG A 4 4.92 -0.85 6.07
CA ARG A 4 5.78 -1.15 7.23
C ARG A 4 7.21 -0.72 6.92
N ILE A 5 7.87 -0.08 7.88
CA ILE A 5 9.25 0.42 7.76
C ILE A 5 10.18 -0.71 7.30
N ASN A 6 10.26 -1.77 8.08
CA ASN A 6 11.20 -2.88 7.88
C ASN A 6 10.60 -4.09 7.14
N SER A 7 9.67 -3.87 6.21
CA SER A 7 9.09 -4.93 5.39
C SER A 7 9.37 -4.69 3.91
N TYR A 8 9.99 -5.68 3.27
CA TYR A 8 10.41 -5.63 1.88
C TYR A 8 10.16 -6.96 1.21
N LEU A 9 10.00 -6.91 -0.11
CA LEU A 9 10.05 -8.08 -0.98
C LEU A 9 11.41 -8.11 -1.66
N ILE A 10 11.95 -9.31 -1.86
CA ILE A 10 13.28 -9.53 -2.43
C ILE A 10 13.12 -10.44 -3.65
N ASP A 11 13.65 -10.03 -4.80
CA ASP A 11 13.72 -10.90 -5.98
C ASP A 11 15.01 -11.76 -6.00
N PRO A 12 15.12 -12.77 -6.88
CA PRO A 12 16.32 -13.61 -6.97
C PRO A 12 17.62 -12.88 -7.35
N LYS A 13 17.54 -11.63 -7.81
CA LYS A 13 18.70 -10.78 -8.14
C LYS A 13 19.11 -9.88 -6.97
N GLY A 14 18.43 -10.01 -5.82
CA GLY A 14 18.67 -9.22 -4.63
C GLY A 14 18.05 -7.82 -4.67
N ASN A 15 17.12 -7.52 -5.59
CA ASN A 15 16.43 -6.24 -5.61
C ASN A 15 15.32 -6.20 -4.54
N LEU A 16 15.24 -5.09 -3.82
CA LEU A 16 14.26 -4.80 -2.78
C LEU A 16 13.11 -3.95 -3.31
N TYR A 17 11.88 -4.33 -2.94
CA TYR A 17 10.63 -3.68 -3.33
C TYR A 17 9.69 -3.44 -2.13
N LYS A 18 8.77 -2.47 -2.25
CA LYS A 18 7.73 -2.22 -1.23
C LYS A 18 6.44 -2.99 -1.49
N CYS A 19 6.08 -3.19 -2.76
CA CYS A 19 4.83 -3.83 -3.15
C CYS A 19 5.10 -5.05 -4.04
N TRP A 20 4.23 -6.06 -3.95
CA TRP A 20 4.33 -7.27 -4.77
C TRP A 20 4.13 -6.96 -6.26
N GLU A 21 3.30 -5.97 -6.58
CA GLU A 21 3.10 -5.48 -7.95
C GLU A 21 4.35 -4.83 -8.56
N HIS A 22 5.38 -4.53 -7.76
CA HIS A 22 6.60 -3.87 -8.25
C HIS A 22 7.68 -4.87 -8.69
N ILE A 23 7.55 -6.13 -8.30
CA ILE A 23 8.56 -7.15 -8.56
C ILE A 23 8.80 -7.26 -10.07
N GLY A 24 10.08 -7.15 -10.48
CA GLY A 24 10.48 -7.24 -11.88
C GLY A 24 10.58 -5.88 -12.59
N ASN A 25 10.00 -4.80 -12.03
CA ASN A 25 10.19 -3.45 -12.57
C ASN A 25 11.46 -2.81 -11.97
N LYS A 26 12.48 -2.56 -12.79
CA LYS A 26 13.76 -2.02 -12.31
C LYS A 26 13.66 -0.58 -11.81
N ASP A 27 12.69 0.18 -12.28
CA ASP A 27 12.49 1.59 -11.88
C ASP A 27 11.88 1.69 -10.48
N LEU A 28 11.32 0.58 -9.98
CA LEU A 28 10.67 0.50 -8.67
C LEU A 28 11.56 -0.14 -7.60
N VAL A 29 12.82 -0.43 -7.91
CA VAL A 29 13.80 -0.97 -6.96
C VAL A 29 14.16 0.09 -5.93
N ILE A 30 14.08 -0.26 -4.65
CA ILE A 30 14.48 0.62 -3.53
C ILE A 30 15.97 0.51 -3.25
N LYS A 31 16.50 -0.71 -3.35
CA LYS A 31 17.91 -1.03 -3.12
C LYS A 31 18.20 -2.42 -3.70
N ASN A 32 19.44 -2.67 -4.10
CA ASN A 32 19.92 -4.02 -4.37
C ASN A 32 20.90 -4.47 -3.28
N LEU A 33 20.74 -5.68 -2.78
CA LEU A 33 21.54 -6.23 -1.68
C LEU A 33 22.91 -6.79 -2.12
N VAL A 34 23.07 -7.14 -3.40
CA VAL A 34 24.29 -7.78 -3.91
C VAL A 34 25.34 -6.75 -4.30
N ASN A 35 24.94 -5.69 -5.00
CA ASN A 35 25.86 -4.64 -5.45
C ASN A 35 25.74 -3.35 -4.62
N GLU A 36 24.99 -3.41 -3.51
CA GLU A 36 24.69 -2.30 -2.58
C GLU A 36 24.13 -1.03 -3.23
N LYS A 37 23.68 -1.12 -4.49
CA LYS A 37 23.17 0.04 -5.23
C LYS A 37 21.89 0.54 -4.55
N LEU A 38 21.92 1.80 -4.12
CA LEU A 38 20.71 2.50 -3.71
C LEU A 38 19.79 2.68 -4.92
N GLY A 39 18.54 2.29 -4.74
CA GLY A 39 17.45 2.56 -5.67
C GLY A 39 16.70 3.82 -5.25
N SER A 40 15.40 3.85 -5.53
CA SER A 40 14.59 5.05 -5.30
C SER A 40 14.17 5.20 -3.83
N ASN A 41 14.85 6.12 -3.13
CA ASN A 41 14.42 6.59 -1.80
C ASN A 41 13.04 7.24 -1.84
N VAL A 42 12.67 7.86 -2.98
CA VAL A 42 11.35 8.47 -3.17
C VAL A 42 10.25 7.44 -3.06
N ILE A 43 10.41 6.28 -3.70
CA ILE A 43 9.42 5.19 -3.59
C ILE A 43 9.31 4.73 -2.15
N HIS A 44 10.44 4.50 -1.48
CA HIS A 44 10.43 4.09 -0.08
C HIS A 44 9.61 5.06 0.78
N THR A 45 9.90 6.35 0.71
CA THR A 45 9.21 7.39 1.49
C THR A 45 7.74 7.48 1.15
N ARG A 46 7.35 7.45 -0.13
CA ARG A 46 5.94 7.50 -0.56
C ARG A 46 5.09 6.41 0.10
N TYR A 47 5.62 5.20 0.26
CA TYR A 47 4.89 4.12 0.92
C TYR A 47 4.87 4.21 2.44
N LEU A 48 5.88 4.84 3.06
CA LEU A 48 5.90 5.02 4.51
C LEU A 48 4.97 6.12 4.98
N THR A 49 4.80 7.19 4.20
CA THR A 49 4.05 8.38 4.64
C THR A 49 2.80 8.65 3.81
N GLY A 50 2.78 8.23 2.53
CA GLY A 50 1.76 8.65 1.57
C GLY A 50 0.49 7.78 1.54
N ALA A 51 0.40 6.74 2.35
CA ALA A 51 -0.75 5.83 2.37
C ALA A 51 -1.17 5.39 3.78
N ASP A 52 -0.87 6.18 4.82
CA ASP A 52 -1.28 5.85 6.18
C ASP A 52 -2.78 6.15 6.39
N PRO A 53 -3.63 5.14 6.65
CA PRO A 53 -5.05 5.39 6.93
C PRO A 53 -5.29 6.16 8.23
N PHE A 54 -4.35 6.18 9.17
CA PHE A 54 -4.48 6.97 10.38
C PHE A 54 -4.24 8.46 10.14
N GLU A 55 -3.78 8.85 8.96
CA GLU A 55 -3.67 10.25 8.53
C GLU A 55 -4.83 10.68 7.60
N ASN A 56 -5.70 9.74 7.20
CA ASN A 56 -6.83 10.01 6.33
C ASN A 56 -8.12 10.24 7.14
N GLU A 57 -8.72 11.43 7.04
CA GLU A 57 -9.91 11.83 7.81
C GLU A 57 -11.13 10.91 7.59
N TYR A 58 -11.31 10.39 6.38
CA TYR A 58 -12.38 9.42 6.10
C TYR A 58 -12.12 8.09 6.80
N CYS A 59 -10.87 7.60 6.79
CA CYS A 59 -10.50 6.36 7.45
C CYS A 59 -10.57 6.45 8.98
N LYS A 60 -10.19 7.59 9.58
CA LYS A 60 -10.25 7.83 11.03
C LYS A 60 -11.65 7.61 11.63
N THR A 61 -12.69 7.88 10.86
CA THR A 61 -14.10 7.74 11.27
C THR A 61 -14.76 6.47 10.71
N CYS A 62 -14.03 5.65 9.96
CA CYS A 62 -14.56 4.46 9.31
C CYS A 62 -14.55 3.25 10.23
N ASN A 63 -15.73 2.70 10.54
CA ASN A 63 -15.88 1.49 11.35
C ASN A 63 -15.26 0.23 10.73
N LEU A 64 -14.97 0.24 9.42
CA LEU A 64 -14.31 -0.88 8.74
C LEU A 64 -12.79 -0.84 8.86
N LEU A 65 -12.19 0.25 9.36
CA LEU A 65 -10.74 0.39 9.44
C LEU A 65 -10.03 -0.79 10.15
N PRO A 66 -10.54 -1.34 11.28
CA PRO A 66 -9.90 -2.45 11.97
C PRO A 66 -9.75 -3.72 11.12
N ILE A 67 -10.67 -3.93 10.17
CA ILE A 67 -10.66 -5.12 9.30
C ILE A 67 -10.07 -4.82 7.91
N CYS A 68 -10.24 -3.60 7.39
CA CYS A 68 -9.82 -3.25 6.04
C CYS A 68 -8.39 -2.70 5.99
N SER A 69 -7.86 -2.22 7.13
CA SER A 69 -6.54 -1.63 7.26
C SER A 69 -6.26 -0.45 6.31
N GLY A 70 -7.28 0.20 5.76
CA GLY A 70 -7.12 1.35 4.85
C GLY A 70 -6.91 0.99 3.39
N GLY A 71 -7.33 -0.19 2.93
CA GLY A 71 -7.25 -0.55 1.50
C GLY A 71 -5.84 -0.83 0.99
N CYS A 72 -5.67 -0.78 -0.34
CA CYS A 72 -4.42 -1.10 -1.02
C CYS A 72 -3.46 0.11 -1.02
N PRO A 73 -2.29 0.03 -0.36
CA PRO A 73 -1.36 1.17 -0.31
C PRO A 73 -0.78 1.55 -1.66
N ASN A 74 -0.64 0.58 -2.57
CA ASN A 74 -0.14 0.84 -3.92
C ASN A 74 -1.14 1.67 -4.74
N HIS A 75 -2.44 1.42 -4.61
CA HIS A 75 -3.47 2.24 -5.25
C HIS A 75 -3.45 3.68 -4.74
N ILE A 76 -3.40 3.86 -3.41
CA ILE A 76 -3.35 5.20 -2.78
C ILE A 76 -2.11 5.98 -3.23
N VAL A 77 -0.93 5.35 -3.20
CA VAL A 77 0.31 5.97 -3.70
C VAL A 77 0.20 6.33 -5.18
N LYS A 78 -0.35 5.46 -6.02
CA LYS A 78 -0.52 5.75 -7.45
C LYS A 78 -1.49 6.91 -7.69
N ASN A 79 -2.60 6.98 -6.96
CA ASN A 79 -3.53 8.09 -7.06
C ASN A 79 -2.85 9.42 -6.68
N HIS A 80 -2.07 9.41 -5.59
CA HIS A 80 -1.38 10.61 -5.10
C HIS A 80 -0.22 11.08 -5.99
N PHE A 81 0.49 10.16 -6.64
CA PHE A 81 1.78 10.48 -7.28
C PHE A 81 1.88 10.13 -8.77
N GLU A 82 0.92 9.41 -9.33
CA GLU A 82 0.94 8.89 -10.70
C GLU A 82 -0.35 9.22 -11.50
N ASN A 83 -1.19 10.12 -10.96
CA ASN A 83 -2.43 10.60 -11.61
C ASN A 83 -3.38 9.47 -12.04
N THR A 84 -3.49 8.43 -11.22
CA THR A 84 -4.44 7.33 -11.41
C THR A 84 -5.74 7.58 -10.63
N ASN A 85 -6.76 6.77 -10.90
CA ASN A 85 -8.07 6.85 -10.25
C ASN A 85 -8.55 5.47 -9.78
N TYR A 86 -7.75 4.81 -8.94
CA TYR A 86 -8.15 3.55 -8.30
C TYR A 86 -9.12 3.81 -7.14
N ASP A 87 -10.02 2.87 -6.86
CA ASP A 87 -10.73 2.86 -5.59
C ASP A 87 -9.72 2.62 -4.45
N GLU A 88 -9.70 3.55 -3.50
CA GLU A 88 -8.83 3.56 -2.34
C GLU A 88 -9.40 2.69 -1.21
N CYS A 89 -10.70 2.46 -1.21
CA CYS A 89 -11.35 1.60 -0.23
C CYS A 89 -11.08 0.13 -0.53
N SER A 90 -11.00 -0.68 0.52
CA SER A 90 -11.00 -2.13 0.35
C SER A 90 -12.33 -2.58 -0.24
N TYR A 91 -12.30 -3.67 -1.01
CA TYR A 91 -13.49 -4.38 -1.48
C TYR A 91 -14.50 -4.71 -0.36
N TYR A 92 -14.04 -4.82 0.90
CA TYR A 92 -14.92 -4.96 2.07
C TYR A 92 -15.97 -3.86 2.19
N LYS A 93 -15.70 -2.65 1.70
CA LYS A 93 -16.66 -1.54 1.75
C LYS A 93 -17.94 -1.89 1.00
N ALA A 94 -17.83 -2.42 -0.22
CA ALA A 94 -18.98 -2.83 -1.03
C ALA A 94 -19.68 -4.07 -0.44
N LEU A 95 -18.90 -5.05 0.02
CA LEU A 95 -19.46 -6.27 0.63
C LEU A 95 -20.27 -5.99 1.90
N LEU A 96 -19.77 -5.10 2.75
CA LEU A 96 -20.37 -4.84 4.07
C LEU A 96 -21.35 -3.68 4.04
N SER A 97 -21.34 -2.81 3.02
CA SER A 97 -22.46 -1.90 2.77
C SER A 97 -23.73 -2.68 2.45
N ASP A 98 -23.62 -3.75 1.64
CA ASP A 98 -24.75 -4.61 1.29
C ASP A 98 -25.20 -5.54 2.42
N LYS A 99 -24.29 -5.91 3.33
CA LYS A 99 -24.55 -6.89 4.41
C LYS A 99 -24.63 -6.30 5.82
N SER A 100 -24.61 -4.98 5.95
CA SER A 100 -24.62 -4.26 7.24
C SER A 100 -25.83 -4.56 8.13
N THR A 101 -26.85 -5.27 7.63
CA THR A 101 -28.05 -5.66 8.38
C THR A 101 -28.01 -7.07 8.97
N GLU A 102 -27.12 -7.97 8.54
CA GLU A 102 -27.20 -9.39 8.92
C GLU A 102 -26.10 -9.87 9.89
N LEU A 103 -24.96 -9.19 9.97
CA LEU A 103 -23.77 -9.69 10.70
C LEU A 103 -23.57 -9.06 12.10
N ILE A 104 -24.54 -8.27 12.59
CA ILE A 104 -24.52 -7.63 13.92
C ILE A 104 -25.62 -8.23 14.84
N ASN A 105 -26.29 -9.30 14.41
CA ASN A 105 -27.17 -10.14 15.24
C ASN A 105 -26.60 -11.55 15.36
#